data_AF-S9QR84-F1
#
_entry.id   AF-S9QR84-F1
#
_cell.length_a   1.000
_cell.length_b   1.000
_cell.length_c   1.000
_cell.angle_alpha   90.00
_cell.angle_beta   90.00
_cell.angle_gamma   90.00
#
_symmetry.space_group_name_H-M   'P 1'
#
loop_
_entity.id
_entity.type
_entity.pdbx_description
1 polymer ?
#
loop_
_entity_poly.entity_id
_entity_poly.type
_entity_poly.pdbx_seq_one_letter_code
_entity_poly.pdbx_strand_id
1 'polypeptide(L)'
;MDPAMIANLPQVRDHVLSGGDVELDLSAALDGLREEPSISNQLIAAEVKEAEVTKIQSDTANMSRVEKMNYARERGLTKPREDVANTMTMNEHAAVLAGLSPVQRMNYARRHGIV
;
A
#
# COMPACT_ATOMS: atom_id res chain seq x y z
N MET A 1 9.40 9.75 -10.50
CA MET A 1 9.84 11.16 -10.64
C MET A 1 10.09 11.42 -12.10
N ASP A 2 9.49 12.46 -12.68
CA ASP A 2 9.64 12.79 -14.10
C ASP A 2 10.97 13.52 -14.34
N PRO A 3 11.91 12.98 -15.15
CA PRO A 3 13.17 13.65 -15.47
C PRO A 3 12.99 15.00 -16.16
N ALA A 4 11.89 15.20 -16.90
CA ALA A 4 11.62 16.46 -17.60
C ALA A 4 11.37 17.61 -16.63
N MET A 5 10.81 17.32 -15.45
CA MET A 5 10.56 18.32 -14.41
C MET A 5 11.87 18.86 -13.81
N ILE A 6 12.85 17.98 -13.58
CA ILE A 6 14.18 18.38 -13.08
C ILE A 6 14.90 19.27 -14.10
N ALA A 7 14.81 18.91 -15.39
CA ALA A 7 15.42 19.67 -16.48
C ALA A 7 14.79 21.06 -16.70
N ASN A 8 13.53 21.23 -16.29
CA ASN A 8 12.80 22.50 -16.40
C ASN A 8 13.06 23.46 -15.23
N LEU A 9 13.72 23.01 -14.15
CA LEU A 9 14.13 23.90 -13.07
C LEU A 9 15.11 24.94 -13.59
N PRO A 10 14.90 26.24 -13.34
CA PRO A 10 15.77 27.31 -13.83
C PRO A 10 17.25 27.07 -13.49
N GLN A 11 17.53 26.62 -12.27
CA GLN A 11 18.88 26.39 -11.75
C GLN A 11 19.59 25.23 -12.49
N VAL A 12 18.85 24.16 -12.79
CA VAL A 12 19.38 23.01 -13.54
C VAL A 12 19.59 23.39 -15.01
N ARG A 13 18.62 24.11 -15.59
CA ARG A 13 18.69 24.58 -16.97
C ARG A 13 19.87 25.52 -17.18
N ASP A 14 20.08 26.49 -16.29
CA ASP A 14 21.16 27.48 -16.42
C ASP A 14 22.55 26.85 -16.24
N HIS A 15 22.68 25.89 -15.32
CA HIS A 15 23.89 25.09 -15.18
C HIS A 15 24.20 24.27 -16.45
N VAL A 16 23.19 23.61 -17.02
CA VAL A 16 23.36 22.78 -18.23
C VAL A 16 23.64 23.64 -19.47
N LEU A 17 22.92 24.75 -19.66
CA LEU A 17 23.10 25.64 -20.81
C LEU A 17 24.43 26.40 -20.78
N SER A 18 24.98 26.64 -19.59
CA SER A 18 26.30 27.23 -19.42
C SER A 18 27.44 26.21 -19.54
N GLY A 19 27.14 24.92 -19.78
CA GLY A 19 28.16 23.88 -19.85
C GLY A 19 28.92 23.65 -18.53
N GLY A 20 28.35 24.10 -17.41
CA GLY A 20 29.00 24.05 -16.09
C GLY A 20 29.72 25.34 -15.68
N ASP A 21 29.68 26.42 -16.47
CA ASP A 21 30.25 27.72 -16.08
C ASP A 21 29.47 28.38 -14.93
N VAL A 22 28.16 28.13 -14.83
CA VAL A 22 27.34 28.52 -13.67
C VAL A 22 27.24 27.33 -12.73
N GLU A 23 27.67 27.49 -11.49
CA GLU A 23 27.59 26.41 -10.49
C GLU A 23 26.12 26.06 -10.18
N LEU A 24 25.83 24.76 -10.07
CA LEU A 24 24.49 24.29 -9.75
C LEU A 24 24.15 24.58 -8.29
N ASP A 25 23.24 25.52 -8.05
CA ASP A 25 22.65 25.71 -6.74
C ASP A 25 21.67 24.57 -6.43
N LEU A 26 22.23 23.53 -5.79
CA LEU A 26 21.48 22.36 -5.35
C LEU A 26 20.40 22.71 -4.33
N SER A 27 20.60 23.72 -3.49
CA SER A 27 19.60 24.11 -2.49
C SER A 27 18.38 24.70 -3.17
N ALA A 28 18.59 25.67 -4.06
CA ALA A 28 17.50 26.30 -4.79
C ALA A 28 16.79 25.34 -5.75
N ALA A 29 17.51 24.39 -6.37
CA ALA A 29 16.91 23.34 -7.18
C ALA A 29 16.02 22.39 -6.34
N LEU A 30 16.46 22.03 -5.13
CA LEU A 30 15.69 21.20 -4.21
C LEU A 30 14.44 21.91 -3.69
N ASP A 31 14.53 23.21 -3.41
CA ASP A 31 13.38 24.01 -2.99
C ASP A 31 12.36 24.12 -4.13
N GLY A 32 12.81 24.39 -5.37
CA GLY A 32 11.94 24.37 -6.54
C GLY A 32 11.25 23.03 -6.78
N LEU A 33 11.94 21.91 -6.52
CA LEU A 33 11.34 20.57 -6.58
C LEU A 33 10.30 20.33 -5.48
N ARG A 34 10.45 20.93 -4.30
CA ARG A 34 9.48 20.80 -3.20
C ARG A 34 8.20 21.60 -3.43
N GLU A 35 8.31 22.71 -4.16
CA GLU A 35 7.16 23.53 -4.55
C GLU A 35 6.31 22.89 -5.66
N GLU A 36 6.87 21.92 -6.40
CA GLU A 36 6.11 21.16 -7.39
C GLU A 36 4.98 20.35 -6.73
N PRO A 37 3.70 20.56 -7.11
CA PRO A 37 2.56 19.92 -6.44
C PRO A 37 2.63 18.39 -6.44
N SER A 38 3.22 17.79 -7.49
CA SER A 38 3.36 16.33 -7.58
C SER A 38 4.34 15.75 -6.56
N ILE A 39 5.43 16.46 -6.27
CA ILE A 39 6.42 16.08 -5.27
C ILE A 39 5.91 16.43 -3.88
N SER A 40 5.37 17.64 -3.69
CA SER A 40 4.80 18.07 -2.42
C SER A 40 3.73 17.11 -1.93
N ASN A 41 2.80 16.69 -2.80
CA ASN A 41 1.79 15.69 -2.46
C ASN A 41 2.39 14.32 -2.12
N GLN A 42 3.46 13.90 -2.79
CA GLN A 42 4.16 12.65 -2.47
C GLN A 42 4.88 12.73 -1.12
N LEU A 43 5.49 13.86 -0.80
CA LEU A 43 6.12 14.12 0.49
C LEU A 43 5.07 14.12 1.61
N ILE A 44 3.96 14.83 1.42
CA ILE A 44 2.83 14.84 2.37
C ILE A 44 2.28 13.43 2.56
N ALA A 45 2.08 12.66 1.48
CA ALA A 45 1.61 11.28 1.59
C ALA A 45 2.61 10.38 2.34
N ALA A 46 3.91 10.59 2.16
CA ALA A 46 4.94 9.87 2.89
C ALA A 46 4.94 10.24 4.39
N GLU A 47 4.86 11.54 4.72
CA GLU A 47 4.77 12.03 6.09
C GLU A 47 3.51 11.53 6.81
N VAL A 48 2.36 11.55 6.13
CA VAL A 48 1.10 11.01 6.67
C VAL A 48 1.25 9.51 6.95
N LYS A 49 1.85 8.75 6.04
CA LYS A 49 2.10 7.32 6.23
C LYS A 49 3.04 7.05 7.40
N GLU A 50 4.10 7.86 7.55
CA GLU A 50 5.03 7.75 8.68
C GLU A 50 4.35 8.08 10.01
N ALA A 51 3.51 9.12 10.03
CA ALA A 51 2.71 9.49 11.20
C ALA A 51 1.69 8.39 11.57
N GLU A 52 1.05 7.76 10.59
CA GLU A 52 0.14 6.62 10.80
C GLU A 52 0.86 5.42 11.39
N VAL A 53 2.04 5.06 10.86
CA VAL A 53 2.86 3.96 11.40
C VAL A 53 3.29 4.26 12.82
N THR A 54 3.75 5.48 13.10
CA THR A 54 4.17 5.91 14.44
C THR A 54 3.02 5.85 15.43
N LYS A 55 1.81 6.26 15.01
CA LYS A 55 0.60 6.15 15.83
C LYS A 55 0.24 4.70 16.14
N ILE A 56 0.29 3.80 15.15
CA ILE A 56 0.04 2.37 15.36
C ILE A 56 1.07 1.79 16.34
N GLN A 57 2.35 2.16 16.21
CA GLN A 57 3.38 1.71 17.15
C GLN A 57 3.13 2.20 18.58
N SER A 58 2.74 3.47 18.74
CA SER A 58 2.36 4.04 20.03
C SER A 58 1.15 3.33 20.64
N ASP A 59 0.05 3.22 19.88
CA ASP A 59 -1.20 2.60 20.32
C ASP A 59 -0.97 1.14 20.74
N THR A 60 -0.12 0.42 20.01
CA THR A 60 0.13 -1.01 20.24
C THR A 60 1.30 -1.30 21.18
N ALA A 61 2.03 -0.31 21.66
CA ALA A 61 3.27 -0.50 22.45
C ALA A 61 3.04 -1.40 23.69
N ASN A 62 1.94 -1.16 24.41
CA ASN A 62 1.62 -1.86 25.66
C ASN A 62 0.54 -2.95 25.51
N MET A 63 0.10 -3.21 24.27
CA MET A 63 -0.93 -4.23 24.01
C MET A 63 -0.32 -5.64 24.00
N SER A 64 -1.04 -6.59 24.60
CA SER A 64 -0.74 -8.01 24.45
C SER A 64 -0.95 -8.48 23.01
N ARG A 65 -0.43 -9.67 22.68
CA ARG A 65 -0.53 -10.23 21.32
C ARG A 65 -1.97 -10.35 20.82
N VAL A 66 -2.92 -10.70 21.71
CA VAL A 66 -4.34 -10.85 21.35
C VAL A 66 -4.98 -9.50 21.08
N GLU A 67 -4.67 -8.49 21.90
CA GLU A 67 -5.16 -7.12 21.74
C GLU A 67 -4.64 -6.49 20.45
N LYS A 68 -3.37 -6.74 20.08
CA LYS A 68 -2.81 -6.33 18.78
C LYS A 68 -3.56 -6.94 17.59
N MET A 69 -3.94 -8.21 17.68
CA MET A 69 -4.73 -8.85 16.61
C MET A 69 -6.14 -8.29 16.51
N ASN A 70 -6.77 -7.95 17.64
CA ASN A 70 -8.09 -7.31 17.63
C ASN A 70 -8.02 -5.88 17.10
N TYR A 71 -7.03 -5.09 17.52
CA TYR A 71 -6.73 -3.76 16.98
C TYR A 71 -6.51 -3.80 15.47
N ALA A 72 -5.70 -4.76 14.98
CA ALA A 72 -5.48 -4.93 13.54
C ALA A 72 -6.76 -5.29 12.78
N ARG A 73 -7.66 -6.10 13.38
CA ARG A 73 -8.94 -6.48 12.77
C ARG A 73 -9.92 -5.29 12.71
N GLU A 74 -10.04 -4.52 13.79
CA GLU A 74 -10.91 -3.34 13.88
C GLU A 74 -10.48 -2.24 12.90
N ARG A 75 -9.16 -2.13 12.63
CA ARG A 75 -8.57 -1.15 11.72
C ARG A 75 -8.39 -1.65 10.29
N GLY A 76 -8.79 -2.89 9.98
CA GLY A 76 -8.61 -3.48 8.64
C GLY A 76 -7.15 -3.71 8.23
N LEU A 77 -6.22 -3.74 9.19
CA LEU A 77 -4.77 -3.92 8.98
C LEU A 77 -4.37 -5.40 8.85
N THR A 78 -5.34 -6.30 8.77
CA THR A 78 -5.09 -7.74 8.62
C THR A 78 -4.64 -8.04 7.20
N LYS A 79 -3.45 -8.64 7.04
CA LYS A 79 -3.03 -9.20 5.74
C LYS A 79 -4.10 -10.21 5.29
N PRO A 80 -4.55 -10.19 4.02
CA PRO A 80 -5.37 -11.26 3.47
C PRO A 80 -4.66 -12.58 3.72
N ARG A 81 -5.34 -13.52 4.37
CA ARG A 81 -4.84 -14.88 4.53
C ARG A 81 -4.77 -15.49 3.12
N GLU A 82 -3.57 -15.83 2.66
CA GLU A 82 -3.37 -16.45 1.34
C GLU A 82 -4.14 -17.77 1.21
N ASP A 83 -4.39 -18.44 2.34
CA ASP A 83 -5.24 -19.60 2.55
C ASP A 83 -6.76 -19.32 2.42
N VAL A 84 -7.21 -18.06 2.46
CA VAL A 84 -8.62 -17.65 2.39
C VAL A 84 -8.92 -16.85 1.11
N ALA A 85 -7.90 -16.45 0.33
CA ALA A 85 -8.10 -15.78 -0.96
C ALA A 85 -8.64 -16.70 -2.08
N ASN A 86 -8.73 -18.02 -1.82
CA ASN A 86 -9.35 -19.01 -2.71
C ASN A 86 -10.76 -19.43 -2.24
N THR A 87 -11.52 -18.55 -1.59
CA THR A 87 -12.90 -18.89 -1.22
C THR A 87 -13.82 -18.56 -2.38
N MET A 88 -14.13 -19.58 -3.17
CA MET A 88 -15.34 -19.58 -3.98
C MET A 88 -16.50 -19.03 -3.13
N THR A 89 -17.30 -18.14 -3.71
CA THR A 89 -18.52 -17.65 -3.07
C THR A 89 -19.49 -18.82 -2.83
N MET A 90 -20.45 -18.65 -1.91
CA MET A 90 -21.45 -19.71 -1.66
C MET A 90 -22.23 -20.11 -2.92
N ASN A 91 -22.42 -19.18 -3.86
CA ASN A 91 -23.04 -19.44 -5.16
C ASN A 91 -22.17 -20.35 -6.04
N GLU A 92 -20.87 -20.13 -6.04
CA GLU A 92 -19.90 -20.96 -6.76
C GLU A 92 -19.78 -22.35 -6.12
N HIS A 93 -19.83 -22.42 -4.79
CA HIS A 93 -19.93 -23.71 -4.08
C HIS A 93 -21.22 -24.48 -4.41
N ALA A 94 -22.36 -23.80 -4.50
CA ALA A 94 -23.63 -24.41 -4.88
C ALA A 94 -23.62 -24.95 -6.32
N ALA A 95 -22.96 -24.25 -7.24
CA ALA A 95 -22.79 -24.71 -8.62
C ALA A 95 -21.96 -26.00 -8.70
N VAL A 96 -20.88 -26.11 -7.91
CA VAL A 96 -20.08 -27.34 -7.82
C VAL A 96 -20.87 -28.48 -7.17
N LEU A 97 -21.60 -28.21 -6.08
CA LEU A 97 -22.42 -29.22 -5.40
C LEU A 97 -23.52 -29.78 -6.29
N ALA A 98 -24.09 -28.98 -7.20
CA ALA A 98 -25.12 -29.43 -8.14
C ALA A 98 -24.62 -30.50 -9.12
N GLY A 99 -23.35 -30.44 -9.52
CA GLY A 99 -22.73 -31.38 -10.47
C GLY A 99 -22.19 -32.68 -9.83
N LEU A 100 -22.19 -32.79 -8.50
CA LEU A 100 -21.60 -33.93 -7.79
C LEU A 100 -22.63 -35.00 -7.42
N SER A 101 -22.19 -36.25 -7.32
CA SER A 101 -23.00 -37.33 -6.75
C SER A 101 -23.22 -37.13 -5.23
N PRO A 102 -24.27 -37.70 -4.61
CA PRO A 102 -24.61 -37.45 -3.21
C PRO A 102 -23.46 -37.69 -2.21
N VAL A 103 -22.65 -38.73 -2.44
CA VAL A 103 -21.47 -39.05 -1.60
C VAL A 103 -20.36 -38.01 -1.79
N GLN A 104 -20.14 -37.57 -3.02
CA GLN A 104 -19.15 -36.53 -3.32
C GLN A 104 -19.55 -35.16 -2.77
N ARG A 105 -20.86 -34.83 -2.77
CA ARG A 105 -21.38 -33.61 -2.14
C ARG A 105 -21.08 -33.55 -0.65
N MET A 106 -21.36 -34.63 0.09
CA MET A 106 -21.09 -34.67 1.52
C MET A 106 -19.60 -34.53 1.85
N ASN A 107 -18.74 -35.14 1.05
CA ASN A 107 -17.29 -35.05 1.24
C ASN A 107 -16.76 -33.65 0.87
N TYR A 108 -17.30 -33.05 -0.19
CA TYR A 108 -16.97 -31.69 -0.61
C TYR A 108 -17.44 -30.65 0.43
N ALA A 109 -18.68 -30.75 0.90
CA ALA A 109 -19.23 -29.87 1.93
C ALA A 109 -18.42 -29.94 3.24
N ARG A 110 -18.02 -31.14 3.68
CA ARG A 110 -17.15 -31.31 4.85
C ARG A 110 -15.75 -30.72 4.66
N ARG A 111 -15.16 -30.87 3.48
CA ARG A 111 -13.81 -30.35 3.17
C ARG A 111 -13.78 -28.83 3.07
N HIS A 112 -14.88 -28.22 2.66
CA HIS A 112 -15.00 -26.77 2.44
C HIS A 112 -15.82 -26.04 3.51
N GLY A 113 -16.27 -26.73 4.57
CA GLY A 113 -16.98 -26.12 5.70
C GLY A 113 -18.37 -25.57 5.36
N ILE A 114 -19.07 -26.19 4.40
CA ILE A 114 -20.39 -25.75 3.89
C ILE A 114 -21.51 -26.56 4.57
N VAL A 115 -21.35 -26.88 5.86
CA VAL A 115 -22.32 -27.67 6.66
C VAL A 115 -22.84 -26.82 7.80
#